data_AF-A0A523PE63-F1
#
_entry.id   AF-A0A523PE63-F1
#
_cell.length_a   1.000
_cell.length_b   1.000
_cell.length_c   1.000
_cell.angle_alpha   90.00
_cell.angle_beta   90.00
_cell.angle_gamma   90.00
#
_symmetry.space_group_name_H-M   'P 1'
#
loop_
_entity.id
_entity.type
_entity.pdbx_description
1 polymer ?
#
loop_
_entity_poly.entity_id
_entity_poly.type
_entity_poly.pdbx_seq_one_letter_code
_entity_poly.pdbx_strand_id
1 'polypeptide(L)'
;MTQRILYILVPDDHISPFDVTLAIDAGFNQILPFTGVKPDDVTDMVQDAIFARPPKRFNDTGIFLGGRDVHLATDMLQNARKAMVGP
;
A
#
# COMPACT_ATOMS: atom_id res chain seq x y z
N MET A 1 12.18 -12.08 -14.52
CA MET A 1 11.43 -10.80 -14.56
C MET A 1 11.06 -10.42 -13.14
N THR A 2 11.41 -9.21 -12.72
CA THR A 2 11.16 -8.71 -11.37
C THR A 2 9.71 -8.25 -11.26
N GLN A 3 8.91 -8.90 -10.40
CA GLN A 3 7.51 -8.53 -10.18
C GLN A 3 7.42 -7.31 -9.25
N ARG A 4 6.90 -6.19 -9.74
CA ARG A 4 6.55 -5.01 -8.96
C ARG A 4 5.15 -5.17 -8.37
N ILE A 5 5.03 -5.11 -7.05
CA ILE A 5 3.76 -5.26 -6.33
C ILE A 5 3.33 -3.89 -5.80
N LEU A 6 2.06 -3.54 -6.00
CA LEU A 6 1.41 -2.43 -5.31
C LEU A 6 0.35 -2.98 -4.36
N TYR A 7 0.54 -2.77 -3.06
CA TYR A 7 -0.50 -2.98 -2.07
C TYR A 7 -1.36 -1.72 -2.00
N ILE A 8 -2.66 -1.86 -2.23
CA ILE A 8 -3.60 -0.74 -2.12
C ILE A 8 -4.44 -0.94 -0.86
N LEU A 9 -4.26 -0.08 0.14
CA LEU A 9 -4.98 -0.14 1.40
C LEU A 9 -6.02 0.98 1.43
N VAL A 10 -7.29 0.61 1.61
CA VAL A 10 -8.40 1.57 1.68
C VAL A 10 -9.32 1.24 2.86
N PRO A 11 -9.88 2.26 3.54
CA PRO A 11 -10.86 2.06 4.60
C PRO A 11 -12.26 1.74 4.04
N ASP A 12 -12.52 2.11 2.78
CA ASP A 12 -13.78 1.82 2.08
C ASP A 12 -13.97 0.31 1.84
N ASP A 13 -15.23 -0.11 1.68
CA ASP A 13 -15.59 -1.49 1.30
C ASP A 13 -15.12 -1.88 -0.11
N HIS A 14 -14.84 -0.88 -0.94
CA HIS A 14 -14.44 -1.05 -2.33
C HIS A 14 -13.28 -0.14 -2.68
N ILE A 15 -12.34 -0.70 -3.42
CA ILE A 15 -11.27 0.05 -4.07
C ILE A 15 -11.79 0.80 -5.30
N SER A 16 -11.22 1.97 -5.57
CA SER A 16 -11.46 2.73 -6.79
C SER A 16 -10.94 1.99 -8.03
N PRO A 17 -11.80 1.68 -9.03
CA PRO A 17 -11.34 1.13 -10.30
C PRO A 17 -10.35 2.05 -11.04
N PHE A 18 -10.45 3.36 -10.80
CA PHE A 18 -9.53 4.36 -11.34
C PHE A 18 -8.10 4.14 -10.80
N ASP A 19 -7.96 3.96 -9.48
CA ASP A 19 -6.65 3.76 -8.85
C ASP A 19 -6.01 2.45 -9.33
N VAL A 20 -6.81 1.38 -9.48
CA VAL A 20 -6.35 0.09 -10.02
C VAL A 20 -5.84 0.24 -11.45
N THR A 21 -6.60 0.92 -12.31
CA THR A 21 -6.22 1.14 -13.71
C THR A 21 -4.93 1.94 -13.80
N LEU A 22 -4.83 3.03 -13.03
CA LEU A 22 -3.65 3.89 -13.03
C LEU A 22 -2.40 3.15 -12.54
N ALA A 23 -2.53 2.26 -11.54
CA ALA A 23 -1.43 1.43 -11.07
C ALA A 23 -0.92 0.46 -12.14
N ILE A 24 -1.83 -0.15 -12.91
CA ILE A 24 -1.49 -1.02 -14.03
C ILE A 24 -0.74 -0.23 -15.10
N ASP A 25 -1.27 0.93 -15.48
CA ASP A 25 -0.66 1.80 -16.50
C ASP A 25 0.70 2.36 -16.06
N ALA A 26 0.91 2.56 -14.76
CA ALA A 26 2.21 2.90 -14.17
C ALA A 26 3.23 1.73 -14.20
N GLY A 27 2.78 0.53 -14.58
CA GLY A 27 3.62 -0.64 -14.81
C GLY A 27 3.82 -1.55 -13.60
N PHE A 28 2.99 -1.44 -12.55
CA PHE A 28 2.96 -2.47 -11.51
C PHE A 28 2.46 -3.80 -12.11
N ASN A 29 3.10 -4.90 -11.71
CA ASN A 29 2.77 -6.22 -12.25
C ASN A 29 1.65 -6.90 -11.47
N GLN A 30 1.54 -6.59 -10.19
CA GLN A 30 0.54 -7.14 -9.29
C GLN A 30 -0.06 -6.00 -8.47
N ILE A 31 -1.39 -5.97 -8.39
CA ILE A 31 -2.14 -4.99 -7.63
C ILE A 31 -2.96 -5.77 -6.62
N LEU A 32 -2.67 -5.58 -5.33
CA LEU A 32 -3.26 -6.33 -4.23
C LEU A 32 -4.11 -5.38 -3.38
N PRO A 33 -5.43 -5.34 -3.58
CA PRO A 33 -6.32 -4.47 -2.83
C PRO A 33 -6.70 -5.09 -1.48
N PHE A 34 -6.66 -4.26 -0.43
CA PHE A 34 -7.20 -4.54 0.89
C PHE A 34 -8.21 -3.45 1.25
N THR A 35 -9.43 -3.87 1.53
CA THR A 35 -10.58 -3.01 1.85
C THR A 35 -10.95 -3.12 3.33
N GLY A 36 -11.64 -2.12 3.87
CA GLY A 36 -12.00 -2.09 5.29
C GLY A 36 -10.79 -2.00 6.23
N VAL A 37 -9.64 -1.52 5.74
CA VAL A 37 -8.41 -1.38 6.52
C VAL A 37 -8.57 -0.22 7.50
N LYS A 38 -8.30 -0.46 8.78
CA LYS A 38 -8.33 0.59 9.80
C LYS A 38 -6.94 1.22 9.95
N PRO A 39 -6.86 2.49 10.41
CA PRO A 39 -5.57 3.13 10.67
C PRO A 39 -4.63 2.31 11.55
N ASP A 40 -5.17 1.59 12.54
CA ASP A 40 -4.39 0.77 13.48
C ASP A 40 -3.77 -0.47 12.83
N ASP A 41 -4.38 -1.00 11.74
CA ASP A 41 -3.88 -2.17 11.02
C ASP A 41 -2.66 -1.83 10.15
N VAL A 42 -2.51 -0.56 9.76
CA VAL A 42 -1.55 -0.13 8.72
C VAL A 42 -0.10 -0.39 9.11
N THR A 43 0.25 -0.22 10.39
CA THR A 43 1.63 -0.40 10.86
C THR A 43 2.12 -1.81 10.58
N ASP A 44 1.31 -2.81 10.97
CA ASP A 44 1.66 -4.23 10.82
C ASP A 44 1.71 -4.61 9.34
N MET A 45 0.73 -4.16 8.54
CA MET A 45 0.69 -4.42 7.10
C MET A 45 1.91 -3.85 6.35
N VAL A 46 2.36 -2.65 6.73
CA VAL A 46 3.54 -2.01 6.13
C VAL A 46 4.80 -2.79 6.47
N GLN A 47 4.96 -3.21 7.73
CA GLN A 47 6.12 -3.99 8.15
C GLN A 47 6.17 -5.35 7.46
N ASP A 48 5.04 -6.04 7.37
CA ASP A 48 4.93 -7.30 6.62
C ASP A 48 5.31 -7.12 5.15
N ALA A 49 4.86 -6.05 4.51
CA ALA A 49 5.18 -5.74 3.12
C ALA A 49 6.68 -5.44 2.89
N ILE A 50 7.34 -4.76 3.84
CA ILE A 50 8.77 -4.44 3.78
C ILE A 50 9.60 -5.72 3.92
N PHE A 51 9.32 -6.54 4.94
CA PHE A 51 10.17 -7.70 5.28
C PHE A 51 9.90 -8.94 4.42
N ALA A 52 8.86 -8.93 3.58
CA ALA A 52 8.60 -10.00 2.62
C ALA A 52 9.62 -10.09 1.46
N ARG A 53 10.55 -9.13 1.32
CA ARG A 53 11.56 -9.11 0.24
C ARG A 53 12.98 -8.93 0.78
N PRO A 54 14.01 -9.39 0.04
CA PRO A 54 15.39 -9.08 0.39
C PRO A 54 15.70 -7.58 0.16
N PRO A 55 16.65 -6.98 0.90
CA PRO A 55 16.93 -5.54 0.84
C PRO A 55 17.16 -4.95 -0.54
N LYS A 56 17.79 -5.71 -1.46
CA LYS A 56 18.02 -5.29 -2.85
C LYS A 56 16.75 -5.08 -3.68
N ARG A 57 15.59 -5.48 -3.16
CA ARG A 57 14.29 -5.51 -3.86
C ARG A 57 13.17 -4.80 -3.12
N PHE A 58 13.48 -4.02 -2.08
CA PHE A 58 12.47 -3.21 -1.38
C PHE A 58 11.75 -2.24 -2.34
N ASN A 59 12.48 -1.64 -3.29
CA ASN A 59 11.93 -0.69 -4.27
C ASN A 59 10.97 -1.32 -5.30
N ASP A 60 10.84 -2.64 -5.32
CA ASP A 60 9.87 -3.33 -6.16
C ASP A 60 8.49 -3.47 -5.47
N THR A 61 8.35 -3.02 -4.22
CA THR A 61 7.10 -3.02 -3.46
C THR A 61 6.67 -1.59 -3.21
N GLY A 62 5.44 -1.24 -3.59
CA GLY A 62 4.79 0.01 -3.26
C GLY A 62 3.59 -0.20 -2.35
N ILE A 63 3.25 0.82 -1.57
CA ILE A 63 2.01 0.91 -0.80
C ILE A 63 1.29 2.18 -1.24
N PHE A 64 0.03 2.04 -1.62
CA PHE A 64 -0.88 3.14 -1.92
C PHE A 64 -1.96 3.19 -0.85
N LEU A 65 -2.19 4.38 -0.32
CA LEU A 65 -3.22 4.64 0.67
C LEU A 65 -4.27 5.53 0.02
N GLY A 66 -5.50 5.02 -0.05
CA GLY A 66 -6.61 5.72 -0.68
C GLY A 66 -7.83 5.76 0.24
N GLY A 67 -8.94 6.16 -0.34
CA GLY A 67 -10.24 6.19 0.31
C GLY A 67 -10.93 7.54 0.20
N ARG A 68 -12.23 7.56 0.45
CA ARG A 68 -13.05 8.79 0.33
C ARG A 68 -12.93 9.70 1.54
N ASP A 69 -12.65 9.15 2.72
CA ASP A 69 -12.40 9.92 3.93
C ASP A 69 -10.93 10.33 3.99
N VAL A 70 -10.68 11.61 3.73
CA VAL A 70 -9.33 12.18 3.70
C VAL A 70 -8.68 12.17 5.08
N HIS A 71 -9.44 12.29 6.17
CA HIS A 71 -8.88 12.26 7.51
C HIS A 71 -8.37 10.86 7.83
N LEU A 72 -9.18 9.82 7.58
CA LEU A 72 -8.77 8.43 7.77
C LEU A 72 -7.57 8.08 6.87
N ALA A 73 -7.59 8.46 5.60
CA ALA A 73 -6.47 8.21 4.69
C ALA A 73 -5.18 8.93 5.14
N THR A 74 -5.31 10.13 5.73
CA THR A 74 -4.18 10.87 6.29
C THR A 74 -3.61 10.16 7.52
N ASP A 75 -4.45 9.67 8.43
CA ASP A 75 -4.01 8.93 9.61
C ASP A 75 -3.29 7.63 9.21
N MET A 76 -3.84 6.90 8.24
CA MET A 76 -3.19 5.73 7.64
C MET A 76 -1.81 6.09 7.06
N LEU A 77 -1.69 7.23 6.36
CA LEU A 77 -0.41 7.68 5.81
C LEU A 77 0.62 8.00 6.90
N GLN A 78 0.20 8.62 8.00
CA GLN A 78 1.09 8.90 9.12
C GLN A 78 1.58 7.60 9.77
N ASN A 79 0.69 6.62 9.96
CA ASN A 79 1.04 5.32 10.52
C ASN A 79 2.00 4.56 9.60
N ALA A 80 1.73 4.53 8.28
CA ALA A 80 2.63 3.92 7.31
C ALA A 80 4.02 4.56 7.32
N ARG A 81 4.11 5.89 7.36
CA ARG A 81 5.39 6.61 7.43
C ARG A 81 6.19 6.26 8.68
N LYS A 82 5.53 6.14 9.84
CA LYS A 82 6.16 5.74 11.11
C LYS A 82 6.61 4.28 11.10
N ALA A 83 5.92 3.43 10.37
CA ALA A 83 6.23 2.01 10.24
C ALA A 83 7.43 1.71 9.31
N MET A 84 7.80 2.67 8.45
CA MET A 84 8.99 2.54 7.59
C MET A 84 10.26 2.43 8.44
N VAL A 85 11.17 1.55 8.01
CA VAL A 85 12.50 1.42 8.61
C VAL A 85 13.54 2.18 7.77
N GLY A 86 14.56 2.71 8.44
CA GLY A 86 15.68 3.37 7.76
C GLY A 86 16.49 2.39 6.88
N PRO A 87 17.27 2.92 5.92
CA PRO A 87 18.15 2.11 5.09
C PRO A 87 19.30 1.46 5.86
#